data_AF-A0A7S2DK31-F1
#
_entry.id   AF-A0A7S2DK31-F1
#
_cell.length_a   1.000
_cell.length_b   1.000
_cell.length_c   1.000
_cell.angle_alpha   90.00
_cell.angle_beta   90.00
_cell.angle_gamma   90.00
#
_symmetry.space_group_name_H-M   'P 1'
#
loop_
_entity.id
_entity.type
_entity.pdbx_description
1 polymer ?
#
loop_
_entity_poly.entity_id
_entity_poly.type
_entity_poly.pdbx_seq_one_letter_code
_entity_poly.pdbx_strand_id
1 'polypeptide(L)'
;VTIALTEELLLMIILLVTEMPQPPDPTPTSTTTTTPPSGEGEEGSSSSSGGGNGGGADADSRIHSQLRREVVHRLAASSCTHSEVHECFHLVPKSDQVGASVLEDILKEVATRRPATGLEPEKFTLKDSLWSLYDPTFFHLSLSAHQQASERRPTNKQQQQQSAGGSP
;
A
#
# COMPACT_ATOMS: atom_id res chain seq x y z
N VAL A 1 -40.53 -6.63 -3.67
CA VAL A 1 -40.50 -5.57 -4.71
C VAL A 1 -39.22 -4.77 -4.50
N THR A 2 -38.07 -5.39 -4.77
CA THR A 2 -36.75 -4.83 -4.37
C THR A 2 -35.63 -5.15 -5.36
N ILE A 3 -35.92 -5.93 -6.41
CA ILE A 3 -34.94 -6.39 -7.40
C ILE A 3 -34.91 -5.45 -8.64
N ALA A 4 -35.92 -4.60 -8.82
CA ALA A 4 -35.99 -3.70 -9.98
C ALA A 4 -35.14 -2.42 -9.86
N LEU A 5 -34.50 -2.18 -8.70
CA LEU A 5 -33.69 -0.97 -8.47
C LEU A 5 -32.24 -1.11 -8.95
N THR A 6 -31.76 -2.31 -9.28
CA THR A 6 -30.35 -2.53 -9.61
C THR A 6 -30.02 -2.24 -11.07
N GLU A 7 -30.95 -2.44 -11.99
CA GLU A 7 -30.68 -2.28 -13.44
C GLU A 7 -30.64 -0.79 -13.85
N GLU A 8 -31.58 0.01 -13.35
CA GLU A 8 -31.61 1.46 -13.61
C GLU A 8 -30.38 2.18 -13.03
N LEU A 9 -29.91 1.75 -11.85
CA LEU A 9 -28.74 2.33 -11.18
C LEU A 9 -27.44 1.96 -11.91
N LEU A 10 -27.37 0.75 -12.48
CA LEU A 10 -26.24 0.32 -13.31
C LEU A 10 -26.17 1.11 -14.62
N LEU A 11 -27.32 1.34 -15.28
CA LEU A 11 -27.39 2.16 -16.50
C LEU A 11 -26.99 3.62 -16.24
N MET A 12 -27.36 4.16 -15.07
CA MET A 12 -26.97 5.52 -14.69
C MET A 12 -25.45 5.65 -14.44
N ILE A 13 -24.80 4.62 -13.88
CA ILE A 13 -23.35 4.59 -13.70
C ILE A 13 -22.62 4.47 -15.04
N ILE A 14 -23.14 3.66 -15.97
CA ILE A 14 -22.52 3.51 -17.31
C ILE A 14 -22.56 4.83 -18.08
N LEU A 15 -23.69 5.55 -18.06
CA LEU A 15 -23.81 6.85 -18.73
C LEU A 15 -22.85 7.90 -18.14
N LEU A 16 -22.62 7.88 -16.82
CA LEU A 16 -21.68 8.78 -16.15
C LEU A 16 -20.21 8.51 -16.51
N VAL A 17 -19.84 7.27 -16.84
CA VAL A 17 -18.45 6.91 -17.16
C VAL A 17 -18.10 7.13 -18.63
N THR A 18 -19.08 7.10 -19.53
CA THR A 18 -18.83 7.23 -20.98
C THR A 18 -18.70 8.65 -21.49
N GLU A 19 -18.97 9.68 -20.68
CA GLU A 19 -18.84 11.09 -21.08
C GLU A 19 -17.52 11.70 -20.58
N MET A 20 -16.39 11.04 -20.83
CA MET A 20 -15.09 11.68 -20.66
C MET A 20 -14.78 12.54 -21.90
N PRO A 21 -14.46 13.84 -21.74
CA PRO A 21 -14.06 14.70 -22.85
C PRO A 21 -12.76 14.18 -23.47
N GLN A 22 -12.80 13.95 -24.78
CA GLN A 22 -11.65 13.53 -25.57
C GLN A 22 -10.56 14.62 -25.51
N PRO A 23 -9.28 14.27 -25.23
CA PRO A 23 -8.20 15.23 -25.28
C PRO A 23 -8.04 15.76 -26.71
N PRO A 24 -7.75 17.06 -26.89
CA PRO A 24 -7.56 17.64 -28.21
C PRO A 24 -6.34 17.01 -28.90
N ASP A 25 -6.53 16.69 -30.18
CA ASP A 25 -5.54 16.09 -31.07
C ASP A 25 -4.26 16.94 -31.15
N PRO A 26 -3.05 16.35 -31.06
CA PRO A 26 -1.79 17.10 -31.18
C PRO A 26 -1.62 17.65 -32.59
N THR A 27 -1.64 18.97 -32.69
CA THR A 27 -1.37 19.71 -33.93
C THR A 27 0.10 19.51 -34.37
N PRO A 28 0.39 19.20 -35.64
CA PRO A 28 1.76 19.09 -36.12
C PRO A 28 2.38 20.49 -36.28
N THR A 29 3.26 20.87 -35.35
CA THR A 29 4.04 22.10 -35.47
C THR A 29 5.39 21.78 -36.08
N SER A 30 5.51 21.98 -37.39
CA SER A 30 6.80 22.16 -38.07
C SER A 30 7.38 23.53 -37.69
N THR A 31 8.63 23.62 -37.19
CA THR A 31 9.58 24.74 -37.41
C THR A 31 10.97 24.41 -36.79
N THR A 32 11.90 23.95 -37.64
CA THR A 32 13.18 24.58 -38.02
C THR A 32 14.10 25.26 -36.95
N THR A 33 15.34 24.72 -36.86
CA THR A 33 16.66 25.43 -36.79
C THR A 33 17.24 25.90 -35.44
N THR A 34 18.35 25.27 -35.00
CA THR A 34 19.74 25.82 -34.95
C THR A 34 20.68 24.93 -34.10
N THR A 35 21.91 24.75 -34.62
CA THR A 35 23.04 23.87 -34.25
C THR A 35 23.88 24.35 -33.02
N PRO A 36 25.03 23.73 -32.65
CA PRO A 36 25.36 23.14 -31.33
C PRO A 36 26.38 24.01 -30.51
N PRO A 37 26.97 23.53 -29.38
CA PRO A 37 28.18 22.70 -29.44
C PRO A 37 28.38 21.65 -28.33
N SER A 38 29.13 20.61 -28.71
CA SER A 38 30.18 19.86 -28.01
C SER A 38 30.29 19.90 -26.47
N GLY A 39 30.31 18.69 -25.89
CA GLY A 39 30.76 18.42 -24.53
C GLY A 39 31.01 16.92 -24.36
N GLU A 40 32.16 16.47 -24.87
CA GLU A 40 32.73 15.14 -24.66
C GLU A 40 33.25 15.08 -23.21
N GLY A 41 32.84 14.07 -22.44
CA GLY A 41 33.19 13.97 -21.02
C GLY A 41 32.86 12.63 -20.41
N GLU A 42 33.85 11.74 -20.47
CA GLU A 42 34.25 10.78 -19.42
C GLU A 42 33.40 9.52 -19.19
N GLU A 43 33.93 8.46 -19.79
CA GLU A 43 33.78 7.06 -19.45
C GLU A 43 34.27 6.82 -18.01
N GLY A 44 33.33 6.54 -17.10
CA GLY A 44 33.59 6.31 -15.68
C GLY A 44 32.99 5.00 -15.20
N SER A 45 33.76 3.93 -15.33
CA SER A 45 33.92 2.82 -14.38
C SER A 45 32.83 2.61 -13.32
N SER A 46 32.16 1.44 -13.36
CA SER A 46 32.21 0.50 -12.22
C SER A 46 31.44 -0.79 -12.53
N SER A 47 32.14 -1.74 -13.15
CA SER A 47 31.85 -3.16 -13.00
C SER A 47 32.12 -3.56 -11.55
N SER A 48 31.09 -3.50 -10.69
CA SER A 48 31.16 -4.08 -9.36
C SER A 48 30.93 -5.59 -9.46
N SER A 49 32.04 -6.31 -9.57
CA SER A 49 32.14 -7.70 -9.14
C SER A 49 31.81 -7.75 -7.65
N GLY A 50 30.72 -8.44 -7.32
CA GLY A 50 30.28 -8.67 -5.95
C GLY A 50 29.71 -10.07 -5.82
N GLY A 51 30.55 -11.09 -6.02
CA GLY A 51 30.26 -12.45 -5.59
C GLY A 51 30.11 -12.48 -4.07
N GLY A 52 28.89 -12.68 -3.59
CA GLY A 52 28.57 -12.81 -2.17
C GLY A 52 27.68 -14.02 -1.97
N ASN A 53 28.25 -15.23 -2.05
CA ASN A 53 27.56 -16.50 -1.88
C ASN A 53 27.27 -16.83 -0.39
N GLY A 54 26.88 -15.83 0.39
CA GLY A 54 26.53 -15.93 1.81
C GLY A 54 25.30 -15.10 2.23
N GLY A 55 24.59 -14.48 1.27
CA GLY A 55 23.60 -13.43 1.53
C GLY A 55 22.14 -13.86 1.71
N GLY A 56 21.84 -15.15 1.93
CA GLY A 56 20.45 -15.62 2.07
C GLY A 56 19.76 -15.07 3.31
N ALA A 57 20.36 -15.27 4.48
CA ALA A 57 19.76 -14.86 5.77
C ALA A 57 19.60 -13.33 5.89
N ASP A 58 20.55 -12.56 5.36
CA ASP A 58 20.46 -11.09 5.35
C ASP A 58 19.42 -10.57 4.34
N ALA A 59 19.24 -11.27 3.22
CA ALA A 59 18.21 -10.91 2.24
C ALA A 59 16.82 -11.17 2.80
N ASP A 60 16.59 -12.31 3.45
CA ASP A 60 15.33 -12.64 4.11
C ASP A 60 14.97 -11.61 5.19
N SER A 61 15.94 -11.19 6.00
CA SER A 61 15.74 -10.14 7.03
C SER A 61 15.35 -8.78 6.43
N ARG A 62 15.95 -8.42 5.28
CA ARG A 62 15.62 -7.18 4.57
C ARG A 62 14.22 -7.25 3.98
N ILE A 63 13.87 -8.35 3.32
CA ILE A 63 12.54 -8.55 2.73
C ILE A 63 11.48 -8.54 3.84
N HIS A 64 11.72 -9.25 4.94
CA HIS A 64 10.85 -9.23 6.12
C HIS A 64 10.61 -7.80 6.63
N SER A 65 11.68 -7.00 6.75
CA SER A 65 11.58 -5.62 7.24
C SER A 65 10.82 -4.71 6.27
N GLN A 66 11.00 -4.89 4.97
CA GLN A 66 10.27 -4.16 3.92
C GLN A 66 8.80 -4.52 3.93
N LEU A 67 8.48 -5.82 3.89
CA LEU A 67 7.11 -6.31 3.91
C LEU A 67 6.39 -5.89 5.18
N ARG A 68 7.05 -6.00 6.34
CA ARG A 68 6.50 -5.50 7.60
C ARG A 68 6.13 -4.02 7.52
N ARG A 69 6.97 -3.20 6.88
CA ARG A 69 6.68 -1.79 6.64
C ARG A 69 5.45 -1.63 5.75
N GLU A 70 5.40 -2.31 4.60
CA GLU A 70 4.24 -2.27 3.69
C GLU A 70 2.93 -2.59 4.42
N VAL A 71 2.91 -3.71 5.16
CA VAL A 71 1.73 -4.19 5.87
C VAL A 71 1.29 -3.20 6.95
N VAL A 72 2.21 -2.60 7.70
CA VAL A 72 1.87 -1.57 8.71
C VAL A 72 1.18 -0.37 8.05
N HIS A 73 1.70 0.14 6.94
CA HIS A 73 1.12 1.29 6.25
C HIS A 73 -0.24 0.98 5.65
N ARG A 74 -0.38 -0.22 5.08
CA ARG A 74 -1.65 -0.71 4.53
C ARG A 74 -2.73 -0.82 5.62
N LEU A 75 -2.40 -1.45 6.75
CA LEU A 75 -3.33 -1.65 7.86
C LEU A 75 -3.66 -0.36 8.63
N ALA A 76 -2.74 0.60 8.63
CA ALA A 76 -2.99 1.94 9.16
C ALA A 76 -4.13 2.64 8.38
N ALA A 77 -4.12 2.52 7.05
CA ALA A 77 -5.16 3.10 6.21
C ALA A 77 -6.52 2.41 6.42
N SER A 78 -6.61 1.09 6.23
CA SER A 78 -7.86 0.34 6.35
C SER A 78 -7.65 -1.03 7.02
N SER A 79 -8.72 -1.61 7.58
CA SER A 79 -8.69 -3.03 7.95
C SER A 79 -8.77 -3.87 6.68
N CYS A 80 -7.83 -4.79 6.49
CA CYS A 80 -7.71 -5.57 5.26
C CYS A 80 -7.98 -7.05 5.52
N THR A 81 -8.50 -7.74 4.51
CA THR A 81 -8.57 -9.20 4.43
C THR A 81 -7.19 -9.79 4.11
N HIS A 82 -7.04 -11.10 4.26
CA HIS A 82 -5.79 -11.80 3.93
C HIS A 82 -5.33 -11.53 2.50
N SER A 83 -6.25 -11.63 1.53
CA SER A 83 -5.97 -11.39 0.11
C SER A 83 -5.49 -9.97 -0.15
N GLU A 84 -6.07 -8.96 0.51
CA GLU A 84 -5.63 -7.57 0.35
C GLU A 84 -4.25 -7.31 0.95
N VAL A 85 -3.88 -8.00 2.04
CA VAL A 85 -2.52 -7.93 2.59
C VAL A 85 -1.54 -8.65 1.68
N HIS A 86 -1.96 -9.75 1.05
CA HIS A 86 -1.12 -10.48 0.10
C HIS A 86 -0.72 -9.62 -1.12
N GLU A 87 -1.53 -8.63 -1.53
CA GLU A 87 -1.14 -7.69 -2.59
C GLU A 87 0.12 -6.87 -2.24
N CYS A 88 0.44 -6.70 -0.95
CA CYS A 88 1.70 -6.04 -0.53
C CYS A 88 2.95 -6.85 -0.92
N PHE A 89 2.84 -8.16 -1.17
CA PHE A 89 3.98 -8.97 -1.64
C PHE A 89 4.48 -8.50 -3.00
N HIS A 90 3.57 -8.15 -3.91
CA HIS A 90 3.93 -7.76 -5.27
C HIS A 90 4.74 -6.45 -5.31
N LEU A 91 4.69 -5.64 -4.25
CA LEU A 91 5.42 -4.38 -4.13
C LEU A 91 6.87 -4.58 -3.67
N VAL A 92 7.19 -5.72 -3.06
CA VAL A 92 8.51 -6.00 -2.52
C VAL A 92 9.33 -6.81 -3.54
N PRO A 93 10.50 -6.33 -3.99
CA PRO A 93 11.33 -7.07 -4.92
C PRO A 93 11.77 -8.42 -4.33
N LYS A 94 11.73 -9.49 -5.15
CA LYS A 94 12.11 -10.87 -4.76
C LYS A 94 11.20 -11.51 -3.71
N SER A 95 9.97 -11.01 -3.57
CA SER A 95 8.97 -11.58 -2.68
C SER A 95 8.57 -13.01 -3.05
N ASP A 96 8.77 -13.45 -4.30
CA ASP A 96 8.57 -14.84 -4.74
C ASP A 96 9.41 -15.86 -3.96
N GLN A 97 10.51 -15.42 -3.35
CA GLN A 97 11.40 -16.28 -2.55
C GLN A 97 10.89 -16.47 -1.13
N VAL A 98 9.94 -15.64 -0.70
CA VAL A 98 9.43 -15.62 0.67
C VAL A 98 8.16 -16.47 0.75
N GLY A 99 8.18 -17.48 1.61
CA GLY A 99 7.02 -18.33 1.84
C GLY A 99 5.88 -17.59 2.55
N ALA A 100 4.64 -18.05 2.32
CA ALA A 100 3.44 -17.52 2.98
C ALA A 100 3.53 -17.55 4.52
N SER A 101 4.36 -18.43 5.11
CA SER A 101 4.60 -18.46 6.55
C SER A 101 5.15 -17.16 7.11
N VAL A 102 6.03 -16.49 6.36
CA VAL A 102 6.63 -15.21 6.79
C VAL A 102 5.57 -14.11 6.86
N LEU A 103 4.60 -14.14 5.95
CA LEU A 103 3.48 -13.20 6.00
C LEU A 103 2.64 -13.41 7.26
N GLU A 104 2.33 -14.67 7.59
CA GLU A 104 1.57 -15.01 8.80
C GLU A 104 2.31 -14.57 10.07
N ASP A 105 3.64 -14.76 10.11
CA ASP A 105 4.47 -14.32 11.23
C ASP A 105 4.42 -12.79 11.37
N ILE A 106 4.59 -12.05 10.28
CA ILE A 106 4.46 -10.59 10.25
C ILE A 106 3.06 -10.16 10.68
N LEU A 107 2.00 -10.76 10.14
CA LEU A 107 0.61 -10.44 10.49
C LEU A 107 0.35 -10.67 11.98
N LYS A 108 0.86 -11.76 12.54
CA LYS A 108 0.76 -12.04 13.98
C LYS A 108 1.49 -11.01 14.82
N GLU A 109 2.63 -10.50 14.34
CA GLU A 109 3.36 -9.41 14.99
C GLU A 109 2.63 -8.07 14.90
N VAL A 110 2.14 -7.71 13.70
CA VAL A 110 1.69 -6.33 13.43
C VAL A 110 0.20 -6.08 13.55
N ALA A 111 -0.60 -7.13 13.39
CA ALA A 111 -2.04 -7.03 13.29
C ALA A 111 -2.76 -7.76 14.41
N THR A 112 -3.93 -7.25 14.77
CA THR A 112 -4.94 -7.97 15.53
C THR A 112 -5.89 -8.63 14.55
N ARG A 113 -5.91 -9.96 14.56
CA ARG A 113 -6.82 -10.78 13.75
C ARG A 113 -8.23 -10.69 14.31
N ARG A 114 -9.19 -10.25 13.49
CA ARG A 114 -10.63 -10.31 13.80
C ARG A 114 -11.23 -11.50 13.06
N PRO A 115 -11.71 -12.54 13.78
CA PRO A 115 -12.27 -13.72 13.13
C PRO A 115 -13.49 -13.35 12.29
N ALA A 116 -13.72 -14.11 11.22
CA ALA A 116 -14.91 -13.98 10.40
C ALA A 116 -16.16 -14.11 11.28
N THR A 117 -17.10 -13.18 11.14
CA THR A 117 -18.32 -13.12 11.96
C THR A 117 -19.53 -13.10 11.04
N GLY A 118 -20.25 -14.22 10.97
CA GLY A 118 -21.42 -14.36 10.11
C GLY A 118 -21.05 -14.31 8.62
N LEU A 119 -21.45 -13.22 7.95
CA LEU A 119 -21.18 -12.97 6.53
C LEU A 119 -19.92 -12.12 6.28
N GLU A 120 -19.32 -11.55 7.32
CA GLU A 120 -18.11 -10.75 7.17
C GLU A 120 -16.87 -11.65 7.12
N PRO A 121 -15.98 -11.47 6.12
CA PRO A 121 -14.72 -12.19 6.06
C PRO A 121 -13.82 -11.77 7.22
N GLU A 122 -12.82 -12.60 7.46
CA GLU A 122 -11.76 -12.31 8.41
C GLU A 122 -11.02 -11.02 8.02
N LYS A 123 -10.79 -10.15 9.01
CA LYS A 123 -10.12 -8.86 8.80
C LYS A 123 -8.98 -8.69 9.78
N PHE A 124 -7.91 -8.07 9.32
CA PHE A 124 -6.75 -7.68 10.11
C PHE A 124 -6.80 -6.18 10.38
N THR A 125 -6.52 -5.79 11.62
CA THR A 125 -6.43 -4.38 12.02
C THR A 125 -5.06 -4.11 12.64
N LEU A 126 -4.47 -2.95 12.37
CA LEU A 126 -3.18 -2.58 12.95
C LEU A 126 -3.24 -2.53 14.48
N LYS A 127 -2.22 -3.06 15.16
CA LYS A 127 -2.09 -2.94 16.61
C LYS A 127 -1.77 -1.50 17.03
N ASP A 128 -2.31 -1.07 18.16
CA ASP A 128 -2.16 0.31 18.64
C ASP A 128 -0.70 0.72 18.90
N SER A 129 0.12 -0.23 19.38
CA SER A 129 1.55 -0.02 19.65
C SER A 129 2.38 0.31 18.40
N LEU A 130 1.88 -0.04 17.21
CA LEU A 130 2.61 0.04 15.96
C LEU A 130 2.24 1.25 15.10
N TRP A 131 1.31 2.08 15.54
CA TRP A 131 1.07 3.40 14.93
C TRP A 131 2.31 4.31 14.97
N SER A 132 3.27 4.03 15.84
CA SER A 132 4.56 4.71 15.90
C SER A 132 5.46 4.42 14.69
N LEU A 133 5.25 3.28 14.01
CA LEU A 133 6.00 2.88 12.82
C LEU A 133 5.39 3.40 11.52
N TYR A 134 4.20 4.01 11.59
CA TYR A 134 3.55 4.61 10.44
C TYR A 134 4.29 5.89 10.01
N ASP A 135 4.66 5.94 8.73
CA ASP A 135 5.32 7.05 8.07
C ASP A 135 4.34 7.77 7.13
N PRO A 136 4.01 9.05 7.37
CA PRO A 136 3.13 9.83 6.51
C PRO A 136 3.75 10.16 5.13
N THR A 137 5.04 9.89 4.92
CA THR A 137 5.75 10.13 3.65
C THR A 137 5.89 8.86 2.79
N PHE A 138 5.18 7.80 3.15
CA PHE A 138 5.29 6.48 2.53
C PHE A 138 4.70 6.40 1.11
N PHE A 139 5.57 6.41 0.09
CA PHE A 139 5.18 6.58 -1.32
C PHE A 139 4.35 5.45 -1.95
N HIS A 140 4.32 4.25 -1.36
CA HIS A 140 3.53 3.14 -1.91
C HIS A 140 2.04 3.22 -1.55
N LEU A 141 1.68 4.14 -0.65
CA LEU A 141 0.31 4.37 -0.23
C LEU A 141 -0.28 5.57 -0.97
N SER A 142 -1.53 5.47 -1.41
CA SER A 142 -2.20 6.58 -2.09
C SER A 142 -2.48 7.73 -1.12
N LEU A 143 -2.61 8.96 -1.64
CA LEU A 143 -2.94 10.14 -0.84
C LEU A 143 -4.23 9.94 -0.02
N SER A 144 -5.26 9.32 -0.61
CA SER A 144 -6.51 9.00 0.08
C SER A 144 -6.29 8.04 1.24
N ALA A 145 -5.44 7.03 1.06
CA ALA A 145 -5.12 6.09 2.13
C ALA A 145 -4.26 6.72 3.23
N HIS A 146 -3.38 7.68 2.91
CA HIS A 146 -2.71 8.51 3.92
C HIS A 146 -3.70 9.34 4.74
N GLN A 147 -4.69 9.94 4.08
CA GLN A 147 -5.73 10.69 4.78
C GLN A 147 -6.49 9.78 5.74
N GLN A 148 -6.95 8.61 5.30
CA GLN A 148 -7.64 7.63 6.15
C GLN A 148 -6.79 7.18 7.35
N ALA A 149 -5.50 6.91 7.12
CA ALA A 149 -4.59 6.55 8.19
C ALA A 149 -4.44 7.69 9.22
N SER A 150 -4.38 8.95 8.76
CA SER A 150 -4.28 10.10 9.65
C SER A 150 -5.54 10.32 10.49
N GLU A 151 -6.72 10.07 9.93
CA GLU A 151 -8.02 10.14 10.62
C GLU A 151 -8.18 9.03 11.66
N ARG A 152 -7.67 7.83 11.36
CA ARG A 152 -7.75 6.66 12.25
C ARG A 152 -6.67 6.62 13.33
N ARG A 153 -5.66 7.48 13.22
CA ARG A 153 -4.55 7.51 14.18
C ARG A 153 -5.10 7.77 15.58
N PRO A 154 -4.84 6.90 16.56
CA PRO A 154 -5.32 7.09 17.92
C PRO A 154 -4.68 8.37 18.47
N THR A 155 -5.50 9.42 18.62
CA THR A 155 -5.09 10.58 19.39
C THR A 155 -5.07 10.16 20.85
N ASN A 156 -4.01 10.45 21.59
CA ASN A 156 -3.79 10.06 23.00
C ASN A 156 -4.92 10.42 23.98
N LYS A 157 -6.01 11.05 23.51
CA LYS A 157 -7.19 11.42 24.30
C LYS A 157 -8.11 10.23 24.63
N GLN A 158 -8.05 9.11 23.91
CA GLN A 158 -8.99 7.99 24.13
C GLN A 158 -8.52 6.93 25.16
N GLN A 159 -7.24 6.89 25.54
CA GLN A 159 -6.77 5.95 26.58
C GLN A 159 -7.31 6.28 27.99
N GLN A 160 -7.78 7.50 28.23
CA GLN A 160 -8.38 7.89 29.52
C GLN A 160 -9.86 7.48 29.68
N GLN A 161 -10.57 7.07 28.63
CA GLN A 161 -12.02 6.79 28.73
C GLN A 161 -12.37 5.31 28.94
N GLN A 162 -11.45 4.37 28.69
CA GLN A 162 -11.72 2.93 28.92
C GLN A 162 -11.44 2.46 30.35
N SER A 163 -10.81 3.28 31.19
CA SER A 163 -10.56 2.97 32.61
C SER A 163 -11.59 3.57 33.58
N ALA A 164 -12.59 4.31 33.08
CA ALA A 164 -13.62 4.97 33.92
C ALA A 164 -15.00 4.27 33.92
N GLY A 165 -15.16 3.14 33.23
CA GLY A 165 -16.45 2.45 33.05
C GLY A 165 -16.68 1.19 33.91
N GLY A 166 -15.81 0.91 34.88
CA GLY A 166 -15.96 -0.22 35.81
C GLY A 166 -16.71 0.14 37.09
N SER A 167 -18.02 0.34 36.97
CA SER A 167 -19.04 0.40 38.05
C SER A 167 -19.07 -0.90 38.90
N PRO A 168 -19.75 -0.97 40.07
CA PRO A 168 -20.81 -0.08 40.59
C PRO A 168 -20.59 0.56 41.97
#